data_AF-A0A1B6ES78-F1
#
_entry.id   AF-A0A1B6ES78-F1
#
_cell.length_a   1.000
_cell.length_b   1.000
_cell.length_c   1.000
_cell.angle_alpha   90.00
_cell.angle_beta   90.00
_cell.angle_gamma   90.00
#
_symmetry.space_group_name_H-M   'P 1'
#
loop_
_entity.id
_entity.type
_entity.pdbx_description
1 polymer ?
#
loop_
_entity_poly.entity_id
_entity_poly.type
_entity_poly.pdbx_seq_one_letter_code
_entity_poly.pdbx_strand_id
1 'polypeptide(L)'
;MNTTKMILCKINSPTMGISMQSIHSYLLKKSLHTSVVCHKIQAGRYKKSAKGDKPLTYEMAMRPESIAHTKSWNSWNTSNLVGGLRPSETAVDDEFIRRFVTGTWHNLFLSEIIIKKQQNKYTKM
;
A
#
# COMPACT_ATOMS: atom_id res chain seq x y z
N MET A 1 -8.86 39.35 -1.58
CA MET A 1 -9.38 40.40 -2.50
C MET A 1 -8.64 40.29 -3.82
N ASN A 2 -9.36 40.62 -4.90
CA ASN A 2 -8.94 40.73 -6.31
C ASN A 2 -9.23 39.48 -7.17
N THR A 3 -10.47 39.29 -7.65
CA THR A 3 -11.29 40.03 -8.65
C THR A 3 -11.19 39.41 -10.04
N THR A 4 -12.25 38.67 -10.36
CA THR A 4 -12.73 38.20 -11.65
C THR A 4 -12.73 39.29 -12.72
N LYS A 5 -12.21 39.00 -13.91
CA LYS A 5 -12.67 39.59 -15.18
C LYS A 5 -12.71 38.50 -16.24
N MET A 6 -13.86 37.85 -16.36
CA MET A 6 -14.21 37.06 -17.54
C MET A 6 -14.49 38.04 -18.68
N ILE A 7 -13.63 38.02 -19.70
CA ILE A 7 -13.84 38.74 -20.95
C ILE A 7 -14.98 38.03 -21.69
N LEU A 8 -16.16 38.64 -21.70
CA LEU A 8 -17.30 38.25 -22.50
C LEU A 8 -16.97 38.56 -23.98
N CYS A 9 -16.47 37.57 -24.71
CA CYS A 9 -16.31 37.69 -26.15
C CYS A 9 -17.71 37.64 -26.79
N LYS A 10 -18.07 38.75 -27.46
CA LYS A 10 -19.34 38.98 -28.12
C LYS A 10 -19.45 38.04 -29.32
N ILE A 11 -20.38 37.08 -29.28
CA ILE A 11 -20.65 36.17 -30.39
C ILE A 11 -21.47 36.96 -31.42
N ASN A 12 -20.80 37.58 -32.38
CA ASN A 12 -21.45 38.01 -33.62
C ASN A 12 -21.61 36.76 -34.49
N SER A 13 -22.85 36.31 -34.68
CA SER A 13 -23.21 35.18 -35.52
C SER A 13 -22.97 35.47 -37.00
N PRO A 14 -22.22 34.63 -37.74
CA PRO A 14 -22.35 34.55 -39.18
C PRO A 14 -23.29 33.39 -39.52
N THR A 15 -24.43 33.72 -40.12
CA THR A 15 -25.32 32.78 -40.78
C THR A 15 -24.65 32.23 -42.03
N MET A 16 -23.93 31.11 -41.92
CA MET A 16 -23.59 30.27 -43.08
C MET A 16 -23.54 28.81 -42.63
N GLY A 17 -24.36 27.97 -43.28
CA GLY A 17 -24.51 26.56 -42.96
C GLY A 17 -23.22 25.78 -43.15
N ILE A 18 -22.65 25.32 -42.04
CA ILE A 18 -21.52 24.38 -42.04
C ILE A 18 -22.12 23.03 -41.68
N SER A 19 -21.99 22.06 -42.58
CA SER A 19 -22.53 20.72 -42.40
C SER A 19 -21.99 20.09 -41.10
N MET A 20 -22.89 19.46 -40.35
CA MET A 20 -22.64 18.85 -39.02
C MET A 20 -21.58 17.73 -39.04
N GLN A 21 -21.05 17.38 -40.21
CA GLN A 21 -20.08 16.30 -40.42
C GLN A 21 -18.63 16.77 -40.31
N SER A 22 -18.33 18.07 -40.49
CA SER A 22 -16.94 18.55 -40.48
C SER A 22 -16.38 18.83 -39.08
N ILE A 23 -17.25 19.00 -38.07
CA ILE A 23 -16.82 19.30 -36.68
C ILE A 23 -16.34 18.01 -35.98
N HIS A 24 -16.90 16.86 -36.36
CA HIS A 24 -16.60 15.57 -35.73
C HIS A 24 -15.14 15.13 -35.95
N SER A 25 -14.57 15.44 -37.12
CA SER A 25 -13.19 15.06 -37.48
C SER A 25 -12.11 15.95 -36.85
N TYR A 26 -12.45 17.19 -36.46
CA TYR A 26 -11.50 18.12 -35.83
C TYR A 26 -11.33 17.84 -34.33
N LEU A 27 -12.40 17.37 -33.66
CA LEU A 27 -12.37 17.06 -32.22
C LEU A 27 -11.63 15.74 -31.92
N LEU A 28 -11.60 14.81 -32.86
CA LEU A 28 -10.98 13.48 -32.73
C LEU A 28 -9.43 13.49 -32.78
N LYS A 29 -8.82 14.64 -33.07
CA LYS A 29 -7.36 14.82 -33.15
C LYS A 29 -6.70 15.34 -31.86
N LYS A 30 -7.39 15.31 -30.72
CA LYS A 30 -6.69 15.40 -29.42
C LYS A 30 -6.12 14.01 -29.11
N SER A 31 -4.86 13.79 -29.47
CA SER A 31 -4.15 12.58 -29.06
C SER A 31 -4.16 12.49 -27.53
N LEU A 32 -4.82 11.46 -27.00
CA LEU A 32 -4.74 11.12 -25.60
C LEU A 32 -3.33 10.57 -25.35
N HIS A 33 -2.44 11.41 -24.82
CA HIS A 33 -1.17 10.94 -24.28
C HIS A 33 -1.42 10.35 -22.89
N THR A 34 -1.72 9.05 -22.81
CA THR A 34 -1.77 8.33 -21.54
C THR A 34 -0.34 7.95 -21.15
N SER A 35 0.26 8.63 -20.17
CA SER A 35 1.49 8.12 -19.55
C SER A 35 1.18 6.79 -18.85
N VAL A 36 2.15 5.87 -18.84
CA VAL A 36 2.03 4.61 -18.12
C VAL A 36 1.77 4.91 -16.65
N VAL A 37 0.79 4.24 -16.03
CA VAL A 37 0.55 4.32 -14.59
C VAL A 37 1.85 3.91 -13.88
N CYS A 38 2.55 4.87 -13.27
CA CYS A 38 3.63 4.56 -12.36
C CYS A 38 3.05 3.77 -11.17
N HIS A 39 3.16 2.44 -11.22
CA HIS A 39 2.72 1.56 -10.14
C HIS A 39 3.62 1.75 -8.93
N LYS A 40 3.24 2.67 -8.04
CA LYS A 40 3.94 2.89 -6.77
C LYS A 40 3.59 1.76 -5.81
N ILE A 41 4.51 0.82 -5.61
CA ILE A 41 4.38 -0.27 -4.62
C ILE A 41 4.09 0.33 -3.23
N GLN A 42 2.93 -0.02 -2.64
CA GLN A 42 2.50 0.49 -1.32
C GLN A 42 2.68 -0.54 -0.19
N ALA A 43 2.69 -1.84 -0.50
CA ALA A 43 2.72 -2.89 0.51
C ALA A 43 3.92 -2.74 1.46
N GLY A 44 3.65 -2.77 2.77
CA GLY A 44 4.67 -2.67 3.83
C GLY A 44 5.57 -1.44 3.77
N ARG A 45 5.11 -0.33 3.19
CA ARG A 45 5.85 0.93 3.10
C ARG A 45 5.06 2.06 3.74
N TYR A 46 5.63 2.67 4.77
CA TYR A 46 5.05 3.87 5.39
C TYR A 46 5.35 5.11 4.56
N LYS A 47 4.33 5.95 4.33
CA LYS A 47 4.50 7.22 3.63
C LYS A 47 5.29 8.19 4.50
N LYS A 48 6.25 8.89 3.88
CA LYS A 48 6.98 9.97 4.53
C LYS A 48 6.00 11.08 4.92
N SER A 49 6.12 11.58 6.15
CA SER A 49 5.40 12.77 6.58
C SER A 49 5.99 14.00 5.89
N ALA A 50 5.16 14.99 5.54
CA ALA A 50 5.61 16.23 4.89
C ALA A 50 6.63 17.00 5.76
N LYS A 51 6.48 16.93 7.09
CA LYS A 51 7.38 17.57 8.05
C LYS A 51 8.46 16.63 8.61
N GLY A 52 8.33 15.32 8.39
CA GLY A 52 9.22 14.32 9.00
C GLY A 52 8.90 13.97 10.44
N ASP A 53 7.89 14.58 11.06
CA ASP A 53 7.58 14.44 12.48
C ASP A 53 6.92 13.10 12.89
N LYS A 54 6.75 12.14 11.96
CA LYS A 54 6.10 10.87 12.26
C LYS A 54 7.17 9.85 12.71
N PRO A 55 7.25 9.49 14.00
CA PRO A 55 8.20 8.49 14.45
C PRO A 55 7.80 7.12 13.88
N LEU A 56 8.79 6.38 13.39
CA LEU A 56 8.65 5.01 12.92
C LEU A 56 9.59 4.12 13.72
N THR A 57 9.13 2.92 14.05
CA THR A 57 9.99 1.90 14.64
C THR A 57 10.90 1.29 13.57
N TYR A 58 11.94 0.57 14.02
CA TYR A 58 12.88 -0.13 13.13
C TYR A 58 12.17 -0.98 12.06
N GLU A 59 11.23 -1.83 12.47
CA GLU A 59 10.49 -2.72 11.56
C GLU A 59 9.61 -1.96 10.55
N MET A 60 9.03 -0.83 10.96
CA MET A 60 8.19 0.02 10.11
C MET A 60 9.00 0.84 9.11
N ALA A 61 10.22 1.24 9.45
CA ALA A 61 11.09 2.02 8.56
C ALA A 61 11.65 1.18 7.41
N MET A 62 11.73 -0.14 7.59
CA MET A 62 12.32 -1.07 6.63
C MET A 62 11.30 -1.54 5.59
N ARG A 63 11.79 -1.73 4.36
CA ARG A 63 10.97 -2.14 3.21
C ARG A 63 10.70 -3.66 3.25
N PRO A 64 9.68 -4.17 2.55
CA PRO A 64 9.47 -5.63 2.48
C PRO A 64 10.61 -6.37 1.78
N GLU A 65 11.24 -5.75 0.79
CA GLU A 65 12.37 -6.34 0.04
C GLU A 65 13.64 -6.52 0.88
N SER A 66 13.76 -5.85 2.03
CA SER A 66 14.91 -5.99 2.93
C SER A 66 14.75 -7.09 3.98
N ILE A 67 13.69 -7.93 3.88
CA ILE A 67 13.57 -9.17 4.67
C ILE A 67 14.78 -10.05 4.35
N ALA A 68 15.33 -10.70 5.37
CA ALA A 68 16.54 -11.52 5.34
C ALA A 68 17.87 -10.76 5.20
N HIS A 69 17.85 -9.48 4.78
CA HIS A 69 19.07 -8.66 4.68
C HIS A 69 19.27 -7.78 5.90
N THR A 70 18.30 -6.91 6.16
CA THR A 70 18.36 -5.91 7.25
C THR A 70 17.30 -6.23 8.30
N LYS A 71 16.11 -6.68 7.88
CA LYS A 71 15.05 -7.11 8.79
C LYS A 71 14.86 -8.61 8.78
N SER A 72 14.43 -9.13 9.92
CA SER A 72 14.24 -10.56 10.12
C SER A 72 12.76 -10.96 9.97
N TRP A 73 12.42 -12.19 10.36
CA TRP A 73 11.04 -12.68 10.41
C TRP A 73 10.43 -12.51 11.80
N ASN A 74 9.16 -12.10 11.84
CA ASN A 74 8.38 -11.93 13.07
C ASN A 74 7.86 -13.23 13.67
N SER A 75 7.95 -14.33 12.93
CA SER A 75 7.60 -15.67 13.38
C SER A 75 8.67 -16.65 12.94
N TRP A 76 9.17 -17.45 13.88
CA TRP A 76 10.15 -18.50 13.66
C TRP A 76 9.52 -19.85 13.98
N ASN A 77 9.43 -20.71 12.96
CA ASN A 77 8.84 -22.04 13.02
C ASN A 77 9.44 -22.94 11.92
N THR A 78 9.07 -24.22 11.93
CA THR A 78 9.51 -25.22 10.94
C THR A 78 8.44 -25.57 9.90
N SER A 79 7.25 -24.97 9.95
CA SER A 79 6.10 -25.39 9.12
C SER A 79 6.24 -25.00 7.64
N ASN A 80 6.97 -23.92 7.35
CA ASN A 80 7.19 -23.42 5.99
C ASN A 80 8.46 -24.00 5.34
N LEU A 81 9.17 -24.90 6.02
CA LEU A 81 10.26 -25.64 5.41
C LEU A 81 9.72 -26.66 4.40
N VAL A 82 10.57 -27.12 3.48
CA VAL A 82 10.21 -28.19 2.55
C VAL A 82 9.84 -29.44 3.36
N GLY A 83 8.62 -29.95 3.18
CA GLY A 83 8.09 -31.06 3.99
C GLY A 83 7.60 -30.65 5.39
N GLY A 84 7.49 -29.36 5.68
CA GLY A 84 6.94 -28.85 6.93
C GLY A 84 5.47 -29.23 7.11
N LEU A 85 5.09 -29.49 8.35
CA LEU A 85 3.74 -29.88 8.72
C LEU A 85 2.92 -28.66 9.15
N ARG A 86 1.62 -28.67 8.81
CA ARG A 86 0.61 -27.74 9.35
C ARG A 86 0.92 -26.24 9.15
N PRO A 87 1.27 -25.77 7.93
CA PRO A 87 1.54 -24.34 7.69
C PRO A 87 0.29 -23.46 7.91
N SER A 88 -0.90 -23.98 7.55
CA SER A 88 -2.18 -23.29 7.74
C SER A 88 -2.49 -23.02 9.19
N GLU A 89 -2.42 -24.04 10.04
CA GLU A 89 -2.73 -23.96 11.46
C GLU A 89 -1.72 -23.06 12.16
N THR A 90 -0.44 -23.19 11.82
CA THR A 90 0.62 -22.35 12.38
C THR A 90 0.38 -20.87 12.09
N ALA A 91 -0.08 -20.53 10.88
CA ALA A 91 -0.41 -19.15 10.51
C ALA A 91 -1.65 -18.61 11.26
N VAL A 92 -2.69 -19.45 11.43
CA VAL A 92 -3.89 -19.11 12.21
C VAL A 92 -3.54 -18.87 13.67
N ASP A 93 -2.73 -19.74 14.26
CA ASP A 93 -2.26 -19.61 15.65
C ASP A 93 -1.47 -18.32 15.86
N ASP A 94 -0.58 -17.96 14.93
CA ASP A 94 0.24 -16.76 15.02
C ASP A 94 -0.64 -15.49 14.98
N GLU A 95 -1.63 -15.44 14.10
CA GLU A 95 -2.57 -14.31 14.00
C GLU A 95 -3.48 -14.22 15.23
N PHE A 96 -3.94 -15.37 15.75
CA PHE A 96 -4.68 -15.44 17.01
C PHE A 96 -3.87 -14.87 18.17
N ILE A 97 -2.63 -15.32 18.36
CA ILE A 97 -1.75 -14.83 19.44
C ILE A 97 -1.52 -13.33 19.32
N ARG A 98 -1.26 -12.81 18.11
CA ARG A 98 -1.06 -11.37 17.90
C ARG A 98 -2.29 -10.57 18.33
N ARG A 99 -3.48 -10.98 17.90
CA ARG A 99 -4.74 -10.30 18.24
C ARG A 99 -5.05 -10.42 19.72
N PHE A 100 -4.84 -11.59 20.31
CA PHE A 100 -5.08 -11.85 21.72
C PHE A 100 -4.16 -10.99 22.61
N VAL A 101 -2.86 -10.97 22.35
CA VAL A 101 -1.89 -10.22 23.14
C VAL A 101 -2.11 -8.71 23.00
N THR A 102 -2.30 -8.21 21.78
CA THR A 102 -2.56 -6.77 21.54
C THR A 102 -3.90 -6.29 22.09
N GLY A 103 -4.93 -7.15 22.09
CA GLY A 103 -6.23 -6.85 22.70
C GLY A 103 -6.21 -6.89 24.22
N THR A 104 -5.53 -7.87 24.82
CA THR A 104 -5.45 -8.01 26.28
C THR A 104 -4.58 -6.92 26.90
N TRP A 105 -3.42 -6.64 26.31
CA TRP A 105 -2.46 -5.63 26.76
C TRP A 105 -2.40 -4.47 25.77
N HIS A 106 -3.47 -3.69 25.75
CA HIS A 106 -3.60 -2.54 24.87
C HIS A 106 -2.51 -1.48 25.13
N ASN A 107 -1.86 -1.02 24.06
CA ASN A 107 -0.87 0.06 24.07
C ASN A 107 0.35 -0.12 25.01
N LEU A 108 0.61 -1.35 25.48
CA LEU A 108 1.79 -1.66 26.30
C LEU A 108 3.02 -1.97 25.44
N PHE A 109 2.82 -2.50 24.24
CA PHE A 109 3.89 -2.86 23.32
C PHE A 109 4.17 -1.72 22.33
N LEU A 110 5.42 -1.26 22.28
CA LEU A 110 5.88 -0.26 21.31
C LEU A 110 6.16 -0.87 19.93
N SER A 111 6.63 -2.11 19.89
CA SER A 111 7.00 -2.84 18.68
C SER A 111 6.09 -4.04 18.43
N GLU A 112 6.15 -4.59 17.21
CA GLU A 112 5.46 -5.83 16.88
C GLU A 112 6.00 -7.02 17.70
N ILE A 113 5.13 -8.00 17.96
CA ILE A 113 5.45 -9.17 18.76
C ILE A 113 6.26 -10.18 17.92
N ILE A 114 7.34 -10.71 18.47
CA ILE A 114 8.14 -11.77 17.84
C ILE A 114 7.74 -13.12 18.43
N ILE A 115 7.28 -14.03 17.58
CA ILE A 115 6.83 -15.37 17.96
C ILE A 115 7.94 -16.37 17.64
N LYS A 116 8.34 -17.17 18.63
CA LYS A 116 9.31 -18.26 18.45
C LYS A 116 8.65 -19.57 18.88
N LYS A 117 8.45 -20.47 17.93
CA LYS A 117 7.94 -21.83 18.18
C LYS A 117 9.13 -22.77 18.29
N GLN A 118 9.50 -23.10 19.52
CA GLN A 118 10.42 -24.19 19.79
C GLN A 118 9.64 -25.50 19.88
N GLN A 119 10.27 -26.62 19.54
CA GLN A 119 9.66 -27.94 19.72
C GLN A 119 9.09 -28.06 21.14
N ASN A 120 7.91 -28.65 21.25
CA ASN A 120 7.33 -28.97 22.54
C ASN A 120 8.34 -29.88 23.28
N LYS A 121 8.78 -29.48 24.49
CA LYS A 121 9.77 -30.25 25.28
C LYS A 121 9.28 -31.65 25.69
N TYR A 122 8.03 -32.01 25.37
CA TYR A 122 7.41 -33.25 25.81
C TYR A 122 6.61 -33.93 24.69
N THR A 123 7.31 -34.66 23.82
CA THR A 123 6.80 -35.84 23.07
C THR A 123 8.00 -36.46 22.33
N LYS A 124 8.78 -37.29 23.03
CA LYS A 124 8.79 -38.77 23.03
C LYS A 124 9.36 -39.38 21.72
N MET A 125 10.38 -40.20 21.96
CA MET A 125 10.97 -41.21 21.06
C MET A 125 9.90 -42.07 20.41
#